data_AF-A0A4U1GDA5-F1
#
_entry.id   AF-A0A4U1GDA5-F1
#
_cell.length_a   1.000
_cell.length_b   1.000
_cell.length_c   1.000
_cell.angle_alpha   90.00
_cell.angle_beta   90.00
_cell.angle_gamma   90.00
#
_symmetry.space_group_name_H-M   'P 1'
#
loop_
_entity.id
_entity.type
_entity.pdbx_description
1 polymer ?
#
loop_
_entity_poly.entity_id
_entity_poly.type
_entity_poly.pdbx_seq_one_letter_code
_entity_poly.pdbx_strand_id
1 'polypeptide(L)'
;MELKRKSTGETIYRQTFNINDKQNIVPKFYFDGKRFSEGYTYPNPQGDEYIANFYLEPSGGATYVDINIDVLEYYYDSTTADPLVVVNTTTTPIAEHVKPGEWTSYLKVQVTMVSPQQSGTELYPIVVVRDAKTKDYYINKNRDESTINMEVPYDGVSPGKVQSVYLNRKWSGENKFYLEAFDLVQLFPS
;
A
#
# COMPACT_ATOMS: atom_id res chain seq x y z
N MET A 1 11.02 -26.82 -10.84
CA MET A 1 10.37 -25.99 -9.81
C MET A 1 9.14 -25.34 -10.39
N GLU A 2 8.04 -25.31 -9.63
CA GLU A 2 6.79 -24.68 -10.02
C GLU A 2 6.37 -23.71 -8.93
N LEU A 3 5.96 -22.51 -9.34
CA LEU A 3 5.28 -21.52 -8.50
C LEU A 3 3.82 -21.49 -8.93
N LYS A 4 2.93 -21.69 -7.95
CA LYS A 4 1.48 -21.77 -8.16
C LYS A 4 0.78 -20.69 -7.35
N ARG A 5 -0.28 -20.11 -7.91
CA ARG A 5 -1.21 -19.30 -7.12
C ARG A 5 -1.82 -20.19 -6.05
N LYS A 6 -1.66 -19.82 -4.78
CA LYS A 6 -2.23 -20.58 -3.66
C LYS A 6 -3.76 -20.67 -3.76
N SER A 7 -4.41 -19.62 -4.25
CA SER A 7 -5.86 -19.51 -4.34
C SER A 7 -6.48 -20.33 -5.48
N THR A 8 -5.83 -20.43 -6.64
CA THR A 8 -6.39 -21.09 -7.84
C THR A 8 -5.67 -22.39 -8.22
N GLY A 9 -4.50 -22.66 -7.65
CA GLY A 9 -3.64 -23.79 -8.04
C GLY A 9 -2.96 -23.60 -9.41
N GLU A 10 -3.20 -22.48 -10.08
CA GLU A 10 -2.65 -22.15 -11.40
C GLU A 10 -1.13 -22.05 -11.34
N THR A 11 -0.42 -22.81 -12.19
CA THR A 11 1.02 -22.66 -12.37
C THR A 11 1.31 -21.36 -13.11
N ILE A 12 1.87 -20.41 -12.38
CA ILE A 12 2.19 -19.06 -12.86
C ILE A 12 3.67 -18.90 -13.23
N TYR A 13 4.50 -19.86 -12.82
CA TYR A 13 5.89 -19.98 -13.26
C TYR A 13 6.36 -21.43 -13.16
N ARG A 14 7.11 -21.90 -14.16
CA ARG A 14 7.74 -23.22 -14.17
C ARG A 14 9.16 -23.08 -14.69
N GLN A 15 10.12 -23.54 -13.89
CA GLN A 15 11.51 -23.66 -14.28
C GLN A 15 11.92 -25.13 -14.30
N THR A 16 12.48 -25.57 -15.41
CA THR A 16 13.08 -26.90 -15.55
C THR A 16 14.58 -26.75 -15.35
N PHE A 17 15.15 -27.46 -14.37
CA PHE A 17 16.60 -27.47 -14.15
C PHE A 17 17.24 -28.59 -14.96
N ASN A 18 18.37 -28.31 -15.62
CA ASN A 18 19.22 -29.36 -16.16
C ASN A 18 20.27 -29.74 -15.11
N ILE A 19 20.51 -31.03 -14.92
CA ILE A 19 21.49 -31.54 -13.95
C ILE A 19 22.94 -31.08 -14.25
N ASN A 20 23.19 -30.61 -15.47
CA ASN A 20 24.48 -30.09 -15.92
C ASN A 20 24.65 -28.58 -15.72
N ASP A 21 23.61 -27.84 -15.29
CA ASP A 21 23.70 -26.40 -15.06
C ASP A 21 24.49 -26.13 -13.77
N LYS A 22 25.74 -25.68 -13.90
CA LYS A 22 26.64 -25.35 -12.77
C LYS A 22 26.15 -24.20 -11.89
N GLN A 23 25.12 -23.47 -12.31
CA GLN A 23 24.52 -22.36 -11.57
C GLN A 23 23.03 -22.64 -11.38
N ASN A 24 22.70 -23.27 -10.26
CA ASN A 24 21.32 -23.36 -9.74
C ASN A 24 20.87 -21.99 -9.20
N ILE A 25 21.04 -20.92 -9.98
CA ILE A 25 20.61 -19.58 -9.60
C ILE A 25 19.13 -19.47 -9.96
N VAL A 26 18.30 -19.24 -8.95
CA VAL A 26 16.91 -18.84 -9.17
C VAL A 26 16.94 -17.48 -9.87
N PRO A 27 16.38 -17.34 -11.09
CA PRO A 27 16.37 -16.07 -11.79
C PRO A 27 15.68 -15.02 -10.93
N LYS A 28 16.15 -13.76 -10.98
CA LYS A 28 15.34 -12.65 -10.46
C LYS A 28 14.05 -12.62 -11.27
N PHE A 29 12.91 -12.64 -10.60
CA PHE A 29 11.61 -12.54 -11.23
C PHE A 29 10.81 -11.45 -10.52
N TYR A 30 10.10 -10.65 -11.28
CA TYR A 30 9.15 -9.66 -10.76
C TYR A 30 7.75 -10.25 -10.83
N PHE A 31 6.95 -10.07 -9.78
CA PHE A 31 5.53 -10.42 -9.77
C PHE A 31 4.69 -9.16 -9.64
N ASP A 32 3.94 -8.84 -10.69
CA ASP A 32 3.04 -7.68 -10.71
C ASP A 32 1.67 -8.00 -10.08
N GLY A 33 1.53 -9.01 -9.23
CA GLY A 33 0.19 -9.44 -8.76
C GLY A 33 -0.63 -10.22 -9.81
N LYS A 34 -0.24 -10.23 -11.09
CA LYS A 34 -0.90 -11.00 -12.17
C LYS A 34 0.02 -12.05 -12.79
N ARG A 35 1.24 -11.69 -13.16
CA ARG A 35 2.17 -12.48 -13.98
C ARG A 35 3.61 -12.25 -13.54
N PHE A 36 4.45 -13.26 -13.77
CA PHE A 36 5.89 -13.15 -13.58
C PHE A 36 6.54 -12.62 -14.86
N SER A 37 7.52 -11.74 -14.70
CA SER A 37 8.43 -11.30 -15.76
C SER A 37 9.89 -11.40 -15.29
N GLU A 38 10.84 -11.42 -16.24
CA GLU A 38 12.29 -11.42 -15.94
C GLU A 38 12.73 -10.15 -15.20
N GLY A 39 11.90 -9.11 -15.23
CA GLY A 39 12.03 -7.87 -14.46
C GLY A 39 10.88 -6.93 -14.75
N TYR A 40 10.83 -5.82 -14.04
CA TYR A 40 9.95 -4.70 -14.36
C TYR A 40 10.73 -3.41 -14.18
N THR A 41 10.68 -2.57 -15.21
CA THR A 41 11.23 -1.23 -15.16
C THR A 41 10.14 -0.33 -14.60
N TYR A 42 10.31 0.09 -13.35
CA TYR A 42 9.48 1.14 -12.78
C TYR A 42 9.69 2.44 -13.56
N PRO A 43 8.65 3.30 -13.68
CA PRO A 43 8.85 4.63 -14.24
C PRO A 43 9.90 5.36 -13.42
N ASN A 44 10.64 6.27 -14.04
CA ASN A 44 11.45 7.22 -13.30
C ASN A 44 10.59 8.44 -12.96
N PRO A 45 10.63 8.95 -11.71
CA PRO A 45 9.94 10.17 -11.36
C PRO A 45 10.55 11.35 -12.13
N GLN A 46 9.73 12.31 -12.57
CA GLN A 46 10.26 13.52 -13.21
C GLN A 46 10.60 14.56 -12.14
N GLY A 47 11.89 14.83 -11.93
CA GLY A 47 12.33 15.80 -10.93
C GLY A 47 11.99 15.34 -9.51
N ASP A 48 11.19 16.14 -8.80
CA ASP A 48 10.76 15.91 -7.41
C ASP A 48 9.44 15.15 -7.29
N GLU A 49 8.94 14.59 -8.39
CA GLU A 49 7.66 13.87 -8.39
C GLU A 49 7.67 12.67 -7.46
N TYR A 50 6.64 12.59 -6.61
CA TYR A 50 6.28 11.35 -5.93
C TYR A 50 5.11 10.71 -6.67
N ILE A 51 5.35 9.56 -7.29
CA ILE A 51 4.32 8.75 -7.94
C ILE A 51 4.12 7.41 -7.23
N ALA A 52 2.88 6.96 -7.20
CA ALA A 52 2.53 5.64 -6.70
C ALA A 52 1.43 4.99 -7.53
N ASN A 53 1.44 3.66 -7.62
CA ASN A 53 0.30 2.89 -8.11
C ASN A 53 -0.05 1.78 -7.11
N PHE A 54 -1.28 1.26 -7.26
CA PHE A 54 -1.86 0.37 -6.28
C PHE A 54 -2.50 -0.83 -6.95
N TYR A 55 -2.37 -1.99 -6.30
CA TYR A 55 -3.07 -3.22 -6.66
C TYR A 55 -3.78 -3.77 -5.44
N LEU A 56 -5.08 -4.01 -5.56
CA LEU A 56 -5.86 -4.68 -4.54
C LEU A 56 -6.11 -6.14 -4.93
N GLU A 57 -5.65 -7.07 -4.09
CA GLU A 57 -5.85 -8.50 -4.27
C GLU A 57 -7.34 -8.90 -4.18
N PRO A 58 -7.93 -9.47 -5.25
CA PRO A 58 -9.34 -9.87 -5.26
C PRO A 58 -9.71 -10.92 -4.23
N SER A 59 -8.78 -11.84 -3.91
CA SER A 59 -9.07 -12.94 -2.99
C SER A 59 -9.32 -12.49 -1.55
N GLY A 60 -8.90 -11.26 -1.19
CA GLY A 60 -9.15 -10.67 0.12
C GLY A 60 -10.47 -9.88 0.24
N GLY A 61 -11.13 -9.62 -0.89
CA GLY A 61 -12.34 -8.82 -0.96
C GLY A 61 -12.59 -8.30 -2.37
N ALA A 62 -13.87 -8.12 -2.72
CA ALA A 62 -14.30 -7.66 -4.05
C ALA A 62 -14.78 -6.19 -4.06
N THR A 63 -14.61 -5.47 -2.97
CA THR A 63 -15.02 -4.07 -2.83
C THR A 63 -13.95 -3.14 -3.38
N TYR A 64 -14.39 -2.09 -4.06
CA TYR A 64 -13.53 -0.99 -4.48
C TYR A 64 -13.04 -0.23 -3.25
N VAL A 65 -11.82 0.28 -3.30
CA VAL A 65 -11.24 1.05 -2.19
C VAL A 65 -10.77 2.42 -2.65
N ASP A 66 -10.83 3.38 -1.73
CA ASP A 66 -10.14 4.66 -1.85
C ASP A 66 -8.88 4.62 -0.97
N ILE A 67 -7.85 5.31 -1.42
CA ILE A 67 -6.58 5.43 -0.72
C ILE A 67 -6.33 6.91 -0.49
N ASN A 68 -6.14 7.29 0.77
CA ASN A 68 -6.00 8.68 1.16
C ASN A 68 -4.79 8.88 2.06
N ILE A 69 -4.24 10.09 2.03
CA ILE A 69 -3.41 10.61 3.11
C ILE A 69 -4.37 11.24 4.12
N ASP A 70 -4.36 10.75 5.35
CA ASP A 70 -4.96 11.44 6.49
C ASP A 70 -3.83 12.14 7.26
N VAL A 71 -3.94 13.45 7.48
CA VAL A 71 -3.10 14.14 8.44
C VAL A 71 -3.88 14.31 9.73
N LEU A 72 -3.47 13.55 10.74
CA LEU A 72 -4.05 13.56 12.07
C LEU A 72 -3.50 14.75 12.85
N GLU A 73 -4.38 15.58 13.38
CA GLU A 73 -4.02 16.55 14.41
C GLU A 73 -4.33 15.94 15.78
N TYR A 74 -3.33 15.82 16.63
CA TYR A 74 -3.46 15.10 17.90
C TYR A 74 -2.70 15.77 19.05
N TYR A 75 -3.05 15.41 20.27
CA TYR A 75 -2.23 15.66 21.46
C TYR A 75 -2.09 14.38 22.28
N TYR A 76 -1.11 14.36 23.18
CA TYR A 76 -0.87 13.22 24.06
C TYR A 76 -1.54 13.44 25.43
N ASP A 77 -2.43 12.55 25.83
CA ASP A 77 -3.04 12.50 27.16
C ASP A 77 -2.73 11.18 27.86
N SER A 78 -1.77 11.21 28.79
CA SER A 78 -1.38 10.03 29.56
C SER A 78 -2.49 9.50 30.50
N THR A 79 -3.60 10.20 30.64
CA THR A 79 -4.72 9.79 31.52
C THR A 79 -5.78 8.95 30.81
N THR A 80 -5.76 8.90 29.47
CA THR A 80 -6.68 8.09 28.67
C THR A 80 -6.09 6.72 28.34
N ALA A 81 -6.97 5.74 28.07
CA ALA A 81 -6.55 4.38 27.72
C ALA A 81 -5.81 4.32 26.37
N ASP A 82 -6.22 5.15 25.42
CA ASP A 82 -5.44 5.49 24.23
C ASP A 82 -4.90 6.91 24.42
N PRO A 83 -3.59 7.07 24.66
CA PRO A 83 -3.04 8.36 24.99
C PRO A 83 -2.90 9.28 23.77
N LEU A 84 -3.11 8.80 22.55
CA LEU A 84 -3.10 9.64 21.36
C LEU A 84 -4.53 10.13 21.06
N VAL A 85 -4.82 11.38 21.41
CA VAL A 85 -6.16 11.96 21.20
C VAL A 85 -6.16 12.77 19.90
N VAL A 86 -6.82 12.23 18.87
CA VAL A 86 -7.02 12.93 17.59
C VAL A 86 -8.15 13.93 17.71
N VAL A 87 -7.86 15.21 17.47
CA VAL A 87 -8.83 16.32 17.54
C VAL A 87 -9.37 16.73 16.18
N ASN A 88 -8.61 16.47 15.12
CA ASN A 88 -9.00 16.77 13.74
C ASN A 88 -8.28 15.84 12.76
N THR A 89 -8.83 15.67 11.57
CA THR A 89 -8.20 14.91 10.48
C THR A 89 -8.45 15.61 9.16
N THR A 90 -7.37 15.94 8.45
CA THR A 90 -7.45 16.45 7.08
C THR A 90 -7.15 15.32 6.11
N THR A 91 -8.07 15.04 5.20
CA THR A 91 -7.96 13.92 4.25
C THR A 91 -7.69 14.43 2.84
N THR A 92 -6.62 13.94 2.22
CA THR A 92 -6.27 14.19 0.81
C THR A 92 -6.32 12.87 0.02
N PRO A 93 -7.09 12.78 -1.08
CA PRO A 93 -7.15 11.57 -1.89
C PRO A 93 -5.85 11.33 -2.65
N ILE A 94 -5.39 10.08 -2.68
CA ILE A 94 -4.32 9.61 -3.56
C ILE A 94 -4.93 8.88 -4.76
N ALA A 95 -5.80 7.90 -4.48
CA ALA A 95 -6.47 7.08 -5.48
C ALA A 95 -7.92 6.86 -5.07
N GLU A 96 -8.83 6.92 -6.03
CA GLU A 96 -10.26 6.67 -5.81
C GLU A 96 -10.72 5.48 -6.64
N HIS A 97 -11.66 4.70 -6.11
CA HIS A 97 -12.26 3.55 -6.78
C HIS A 97 -11.22 2.57 -7.34
N VAL A 98 -10.20 2.26 -6.54
CA VAL A 98 -9.22 1.23 -6.88
C VAL A 98 -9.93 -0.11 -6.99
N LYS A 99 -9.89 -0.68 -8.20
CA LYS A 99 -10.61 -1.90 -8.55
C LYS A 99 -9.80 -3.13 -8.12
N PRO A 100 -10.40 -4.10 -7.40
CA PRO A 100 -9.74 -5.36 -7.13
C PRO A 100 -9.28 -6.07 -8.41
N GLY A 101 -8.04 -6.54 -8.40
CA GLY A 101 -7.47 -7.32 -9.49
C GLY A 101 -6.93 -6.49 -10.65
N GLU A 102 -6.87 -5.17 -10.52
CA GLU A 102 -6.32 -4.27 -11.52
C GLU A 102 -5.35 -3.28 -10.88
N TRP A 103 -4.25 -3.00 -11.57
CA TRP A 103 -3.36 -1.91 -11.18
C TRP A 103 -4.00 -0.58 -11.56
N THR A 104 -3.87 0.40 -10.67
CA THR A 104 -4.03 1.79 -11.09
C THR A 104 -2.91 2.19 -12.04
N SER A 105 -3.11 3.26 -12.80
CA SER A 105 -1.98 4.01 -13.36
C SER A 105 -1.09 4.55 -12.23
N TYR A 106 0.14 4.95 -12.56
CA TYR A 106 0.92 5.77 -11.63
C TYR A 106 0.23 7.12 -11.45
N LEU A 107 -0.05 7.44 -10.19
CA LEU A 107 -0.72 8.64 -9.73
C LEU A 107 0.30 9.51 -9.03
N LYS A 108 0.21 10.83 -9.21
CA LYS A 108 1.01 11.77 -8.43
C LYS A 108 0.44 11.85 -7.02
N VAL A 109 1.27 11.57 -6.02
CA VAL A 109 0.91 11.67 -4.61
C VAL A 109 1.06 13.12 -4.18
N GLN A 110 -0.06 13.80 -3.95
CA GLN A 110 -0.03 15.19 -3.47
C GLN A 110 0.11 15.18 -1.94
N VAL A 111 1.29 15.59 -1.46
CA VAL A 111 1.49 15.82 -0.03
C VAL A 111 1.03 17.24 0.30
N THR A 112 -0.10 17.35 0.98
CA THR A 112 -0.63 18.65 1.39
C THR A 112 0.05 19.11 2.67
N MET A 113 0.65 20.31 2.66
CA MET A 113 1.05 20.96 3.90
C MET A 113 -0.19 21.47 4.64
N VAL A 114 -0.32 21.04 5.89
CA VAL A 114 -1.38 21.48 6.80
C VAL A 114 -0.76 22.09 8.04
N SER A 115 -1.47 23.05 8.64
CA SER A 115 -1.08 23.69 9.89
C SER A 115 -1.99 23.23 11.02
N PRO A 116 -1.49 23.08 12.26
CA PRO A 116 -2.33 22.79 13.41
C PRO A 116 -3.42 23.84 13.56
N GLN A 117 -4.66 23.41 13.80
CA GLN A 117 -5.79 24.31 14.03
C GLN A 117 -5.91 24.72 15.51
N GLN A 118 -5.31 23.93 16.40
CA GLN A 118 -5.33 24.15 17.85
C GLN A 118 -3.91 24.33 18.40
N SER A 119 -3.80 24.99 19.55
CA SER A 119 -2.53 25.13 20.26
C SER A 119 -2.23 23.88 21.08
N GLY A 120 -0.97 23.45 21.12
CA GLY A 120 -0.55 22.27 21.87
C GLY A 120 -0.82 20.94 21.17
N THR A 121 -1.14 20.97 19.88
CA THR A 121 -1.33 19.77 19.04
C THR A 121 -0.18 19.59 18.05
N GLU A 122 0.01 18.35 17.61
CA GLU A 122 0.97 17.92 16.60
C GLU A 122 0.25 17.34 15.38
N LEU A 123 0.95 17.24 14.26
CA LEU A 123 0.44 16.70 13.01
C LEU A 123 1.18 15.41 12.64
N TYR A 124 0.42 14.38 12.28
CA TYR A 124 0.98 13.08 11.87
C TYR A 124 0.29 12.57 10.60
N PRO A 125 1.00 12.51 9.45
CA PRO A 125 0.45 11.95 8.23
C PRO A 125 0.47 10.42 8.27
N ILE A 126 -0.64 9.81 7.88
CA ILE A 126 -0.78 8.38 7.65
C ILE A 126 -1.45 8.15 6.30
N VAL A 127 -1.18 7.01 5.67
CA VAL A 127 -1.93 6.58 4.48
C VAL A 127 -2.92 5.51 4.89
N VAL A 128 -4.20 5.74 4.57
CA VAL A 128 -5.30 4.85 4.96
C VAL A 128 -6.05 4.34 3.74
N VAL A 129 -6.58 3.13 3.88
CA VAL A 129 -7.45 2.49 2.89
C VAL A 129 -8.88 2.49 3.40
N ARG A 130 -9.81 2.96 2.56
CA ARG A 130 -11.25 3.04 2.86
C ARG A 130 -12.07 2.26 1.85
N ASP A 131 -13.19 1.70 2.29
CA ASP A 131 -14.18 1.18 1.35
C ASP A 131 -14.77 2.33 0.53
N ALA A 132 -14.70 2.25 -0.80
CA ALA A 132 -15.06 3.36 -1.67
C ALA A 132 -16.55 3.73 -1.63
N LYS A 133 -17.41 2.80 -1.20
CA LYS A 133 -18.87 3.00 -1.13
C LYS A 133 -19.30 3.59 0.20
N THR A 134 -18.85 2.98 1.29
CA THR A 134 -19.25 3.33 2.66
C THR A 134 -18.40 4.43 3.25
N LYS A 135 -17.19 4.64 2.71
CA LYS A 135 -16.14 5.52 3.24
C LYS A 135 -15.61 5.13 4.62
N ASP A 136 -16.04 3.97 5.14
CA ASP A 136 -15.49 3.38 6.36
C ASP A 136 -14.04 2.91 6.12
N TYR A 137 -13.26 2.85 7.20
CA TYR A 137 -11.95 2.21 7.19
C TYR A 137 -12.08 0.73 6.76
N TYR A 138 -11.23 0.34 5.81
CA TYR A 138 -11.40 -0.90 5.05
C TYR A 138 -11.29 -2.18 5.89
N ILE A 139 -10.45 -2.16 6.92
CA ILE A 139 -10.25 -3.26 7.86
C ILE A 139 -11.01 -2.96 9.15
N ASN A 140 -11.97 -3.84 9.47
CA ASN A 140 -12.74 -3.85 10.72
C ASN A 140 -13.31 -2.49 11.15
N LYS A 141 -13.49 -1.55 10.20
CA LYS A 141 -13.86 -0.14 10.44
C LYS A 141 -12.93 0.58 11.41
N ASN A 142 -11.66 0.17 11.46
CA ASN A 142 -10.64 0.72 12.32
C ASN A 142 -9.54 1.40 11.49
N ARG A 143 -9.19 2.63 11.87
CA ARG A 143 -8.16 3.45 11.21
C ARG A 143 -6.82 2.74 11.18
N ASP A 144 -6.31 2.35 12.34
CA ASP A 144 -4.94 1.87 12.51
C ASP A 144 -4.73 0.53 11.79
N GLU A 145 -5.76 -0.33 11.79
CA GLU A 145 -5.74 -1.60 11.05
C GLU A 145 -5.88 -1.41 9.52
N SER A 146 -6.32 -0.23 9.07
CA SER A 146 -6.45 0.15 7.66
C SER A 146 -5.34 1.06 7.15
N THR A 147 -4.35 1.35 8.01
CA THR A 147 -3.18 2.14 7.66
C THR A 147 -2.17 1.29 6.89
N ILE A 148 -1.59 1.87 5.85
CA ILE A 148 -0.49 1.26 5.09
C ILE A 148 0.77 2.09 5.23
N ASN A 149 1.90 1.40 5.30
CA ASN A 149 3.19 2.06 5.33
C ASN A 149 3.54 2.52 3.91
N MET A 150 3.43 3.82 3.70
CA MET A 150 4.00 4.51 2.55
C MET A 150 4.91 5.60 3.09
N GLU A 151 6.00 5.85 2.38
CA GLU A 151 6.96 6.85 2.80
C GLU A 151 6.50 8.21 2.28
N VAL A 152 5.55 8.81 3.00
CA VAL A 152 5.04 10.16 2.73
C VAL A 152 6.09 11.18 3.19
N PRO A 153 6.65 12.01 2.29
CA PRO A 153 7.60 13.06 2.67
C PRO A 153 6.97 14.03 3.68
N TYR A 154 7.61 14.26 4.82
CA TYR A 154 7.10 15.14 5.88
C TYR A 154 7.08 16.62 5.46
N ASP A 155 8.08 17.06 4.68
CA ASP A 155 8.26 18.47 4.30
C ASP A 155 7.56 18.86 2.98
N GLY A 156 6.69 17.99 2.44
CA GLY A 156 6.00 18.24 1.16
C GLY A 156 6.89 18.18 -0.08
N VAL A 157 8.19 17.90 0.08
CA VAL A 157 9.17 17.74 -1.00
C VAL A 157 9.64 16.30 -1.07
N SER A 158 9.56 15.69 -2.25
CA SER A 158 10.12 14.36 -2.52
C SER A 158 11.36 14.50 -3.38
N PRO A 159 12.45 13.75 -3.17
CA PRO A 159 13.62 13.79 -4.04
C PRO A 159 13.40 13.07 -5.40
N GLY A 160 12.14 12.93 -5.83
CA GLY A 160 11.73 11.99 -6.86
C GLY A 160 11.55 10.59 -6.26
N LYS A 161 10.33 10.06 -6.28
CA LYS A 161 10.01 8.77 -5.66
C LYS A 161 8.97 7.99 -6.43
N VAL A 162 9.14 6.67 -6.41
CA VAL A 162 8.18 5.72 -6.98
C VAL A 162 7.92 4.64 -5.96
N GLN A 163 6.64 4.36 -5.69
CA GLN A 163 6.21 3.20 -4.91
C GLN A 163 5.16 2.42 -5.72
N SER A 164 5.19 1.09 -5.62
CA SER A 164 4.20 0.23 -6.26
C SER A 164 3.62 -0.68 -5.20
N VAL A 165 2.40 -0.38 -4.75
CA VAL A 165 1.87 -0.93 -3.51
C VAL A 165 0.88 -2.05 -3.80
N TYR A 166 1.23 -3.26 -3.36
CA TYR A 166 0.32 -4.41 -3.33
C TYR A 166 -0.44 -4.43 -2.00
N LEU A 167 -1.76 -4.59 -2.06
CA LEU A 167 -2.66 -4.63 -0.91
C LEU A 167 -3.43 -5.95 -0.89
N ASN A 168 -3.47 -6.62 0.25
CA ASN A 168 -4.24 -7.85 0.44
C ASN A 168 -4.93 -7.88 1.80
N ARG A 169 -6.26 -7.98 1.77
CA ARG A 169 -7.07 -8.15 2.98
C ARG A 169 -7.13 -9.62 3.34
N LYS A 170 -6.54 -10.00 4.46
CA LYS A 170 -6.46 -11.40 4.91
C LYS A 170 -7.32 -11.62 6.15
N TRP A 171 -7.96 -12.79 6.22
CA TRP A 171 -8.70 -13.21 7.40
C TRP A 171 -7.72 -13.74 8.46
N SER A 172 -7.80 -13.23 9.68
CA SER A 172 -6.95 -13.66 10.81
C SER A 172 -7.65 -14.63 11.77
N GLY A 173 -8.93 -14.96 11.55
CA GLY A 173 -9.76 -15.70 12.51
C GLY A 173 -10.81 -14.80 13.16
N GLU A 174 -11.76 -15.38 13.91
CA GLU A 174 -12.71 -14.65 14.77
C GLU A 174 -13.41 -13.43 14.12
N ASN A 175 -13.79 -13.55 12.85
CA ASN A 175 -14.38 -12.46 12.04
C ASN A 175 -13.51 -11.19 11.92
N LYS A 176 -12.21 -11.28 12.20
CA LYS A 176 -11.25 -10.19 12.01
C LYS A 176 -10.50 -10.34 10.70
N PHE A 177 -10.20 -9.20 10.11
CA PHE A 177 -9.33 -9.08 8.96
C PHE A 177 -8.09 -8.28 9.35
N TYR A 178 -7.03 -8.41 8.56
CA TYR A 178 -5.87 -7.53 8.59
C TYR A 178 -5.48 -7.14 7.16
N LEU A 179 -4.84 -5.99 7.02
CA LEU A 179 -4.29 -5.54 5.74
C LEU A 179 -2.82 -5.90 5.66
N GLU A 180 -2.47 -6.69 4.67
CA GLU A 180 -1.10 -6.89 4.24
C GLU A 180 -0.80 -5.88 3.12
N ALA A 181 0.28 -5.12 3.26
CA ALA A 181 0.74 -4.14 2.29
C ALA A 181 2.23 -4.31 2.01
N PHE A 182 2.61 -4.29 0.74
CA PHE A 182 4.01 -4.38 0.31
C PHE A 182 4.33 -3.31 -0.73
N ASP A 183 5.45 -2.62 -0.55
CA ASP A 183 6.06 -1.84 -1.62
C ASP A 183 6.93 -2.77 -2.49
N LEU A 184 6.44 -3.03 -3.70
CA LEU A 184 7.12 -3.90 -4.66
C LEU A 184 8.43 -3.30 -5.16
N VAL A 185 8.59 -1.97 -5.15
CA VAL A 185 9.86 -1.32 -5.51
C VAL A 185 10.97 -1.71 -4.53
N GLN A 186 10.66 -1.80 -3.24
CA GLN A 186 11.60 -2.24 -2.20
C GLN A 186 11.88 -3.75 -2.27
N LEU A 187 10.86 -4.57 -2.57
CA LEU A 187 11.01 -6.02 -2.67
C LEU A 187 11.75 -6.46 -3.94
N PHE A 188 11.55 -5.74 -5.04
CA PHE A 188 12.11 -6.05 -6.35
C PHE A 188 12.73 -4.78 -6.97
N PRO A 189 13.86 -4.29 -6.43
CA PRO A 189 14.54 -3.13 -7.00
C PRO A 189 15.03 -3.44 -8.42
N SER A 190 14.83 -2.48 -9.32
CA SER A 190 15.30 -2.51 -10.71
C SER A 190 16.82 -2.40 -10.82
#